data_AF-A0A7L0MAD7-F1
#
_entry.id   AF-A0A7L0MAD7-F1
#
_cell.length_a   1.000
_cell.length_b   1.000
_cell.length_c   1.000
_cell.angle_alpha   90.00
_cell.angle_beta   90.00
_cell.angle_gamma   90.00
#
_symmetry.space_group_name_H-M   'P 1'
#
loop_
_entity.id
_entity.type
_entity.pdbx_description
1 polymer ?
#
loop_
_entity_poly.entity_id
_entity_poly.type
_entity_poly.pdbx_seq_one_letter_code
_entity_poly.pdbx_strand_id
1 'polypeptide(L)'
;MKVLVIGLGGVTNGGKTTLAEKLKKMLPNCDIISQDDFFKPESEVETDERGFKLYDVLDALYMDEMVKSIRNWMTSPASSGVVTEEPQITCDNLKNTDVVYILIVEGFLLYNYEPLNELWNRRYFLTLPYEECKRRR
;
A
#
# COMPACT_ATOMS: atom_id res chain seq x y z
N MET A 1 5.32 0.73 -21.13
CA MET A 1 5.26 0.37 -19.69
C MET A 1 4.08 1.07 -19.06
N LYS A 2 3.19 0.34 -18.39
CA LYS A 2 2.04 0.93 -17.68
C LYS A 2 2.16 0.62 -16.19
N VAL A 3 1.83 1.60 -15.36
CA VAL A 3 1.82 1.45 -13.90
C VAL A 3 0.38 1.55 -13.40
N LEU A 4 0.01 0.66 -12.49
CA LEU A 4 -1.27 0.66 -11.80
C LEU A 4 -1.05 0.73 -10.29
N VAL A 5 -1.36 1.87 -9.69
CA VAL A 5 -1.31 2.09 -8.24
C VAL A 5 -2.71 1.90 -7.65
N ILE A 6 -2.81 0.98 -6.69
CA ILE A 6 -4.04 0.60 -6.00
C ILE A 6 -3.91 0.95 -4.52
N GLY A 7 -4.78 1.84 -4.03
CA GLY A 7 -4.93 2.09 -2.60
C GLY A 7 -5.83 1.03 -1.95
N LEU A 8 -5.37 0.45 -0.85
CA LEU A 8 -6.15 -0.38 0.08
C LEU A 8 -6.23 0.32 1.43
N GLY A 9 -7.22 1.21 1.54
CA GLY A 9 -7.58 1.91 2.77
C GLY A 9 -8.45 1.06 3.69
N GLY A 10 -8.72 1.53 4.91
CA GLY A 10 -9.72 0.93 5.79
C GLY A 10 -9.33 0.86 7.25
N VAL A 11 -10.27 0.41 8.06
CA VAL A 11 -10.13 0.33 9.53
C VAL A 11 -8.94 -0.53 9.97
N THR A 12 -8.38 -0.23 11.14
CA THR A 12 -7.36 -1.07 11.77
C THR A 12 -7.88 -2.50 11.97
N ASN A 13 -7.00 -3.50 11.84
CA ASN A 13 -7.35 -4.92 11.95
C ASN A 13 -8.47 -5.38 10.97
N GLY A 14 -8.74 -4.58 9.93
CA GLY A 14 -9.76 -4.86 8.90
C GLY A 14 -9.37 -5.95 7.89
N GLY A 15 -8.11 -6.38 7.88
CA GLY A 15 -7.59 -7.38 6.94
C GLY A 15 -6.92 -6.82 5.67
N LYS A 16 -6.52 -5.53 5.68
CA LYS A 16 -5.86 -4.85 4.55
C LYS A 16 -4.57 -5.56 4.11
N THR A 17 -3.60 -5.71 5.00
CA THR A 17 -2.33 -6.40 4.74
C THR A 17 -2.54 -7.83 4.25
N THR A 18 -3.49 -8.57 4.85
CA THR A 18 -3.83 -9.93 4.38
C THR A 18 -4.38 -9.94 2.95
N LEU A 19 -5.23 -8.97 2.60
CA LEU A 19 -5.74 -8.83 1.23
C LEU A 19 -4.61 -8.45 0.26
N ALA A 20 -3.76 -7.49 0.63
CA ALA A 20 -2.60 -7.06 -0.16
C ALA A 20 -1.68 -8.25 -0.49
N GLU A 21 -1.28 -9.02 0.52
CA GLU A 21 -0.42 -10.20 0.37
C GLU A 21 -1.02 -11.30 -0.51
N LYS A 22 -2.33 -11.53 -0.39
CA LYS A 22 -3.04 -12.47 -1.28
C LYS A 22 -3.04 -11.96 -2.73
N LEU A 23 -3.29 -10.67 -2.95
CA LEU A 23 -3.27 -10.07 -4.28
C LEU A 23 -1.87 -10.12 -4.90
N LYS A 24 -0.81 -9.81 -4.13
CA LYS A 24 0.59 -9.91 -4.59
C LYS A 24 0.94 -11.31 -5.08
N LYS A 25 0.45 -12.37 -4.42
CA LYS A 25 0.66 -13.76 -4.84
C LYS A 25 -0.12 -14.15 -6.10
N MET A 26 -1.23 -13.48 -6.39
CA MET A 26 -2.12 -13.80 -7.52
C MET A 26 -1.82 -12.96 -8.77
N LEU A 27 -1.23 -11.78 -8.61
CA LEU A 27 -1.02 -10.82 -9.68
C LEU A 27 0.46 -10.79 -10.10
N PRO A 28 0.76 -10.78 -11.42
CA PRO A 28 2.14 -10.62 -11.90
C PRO A 28 2.63 -9.19 -11.65
N ASN A 29 3.95 -9.02 -11.50
CA ASN A 29 4.62 -7.72 -11.36
C ASN A 29 3.99 -6.82 -10.27
N CYS A 30 3.63 -7.43 -9.15
CA CYS A 30 2.89 -6.78 -8.08
C CYS A 30 3.78 -6.58 -6.84
N ASP A 31 3.89 -5.34 -6.37
CA ASP A 31 4.55 -4.99 -5.11
C ASP A 31 3.58 -4.38 -4.11
N ILE A 32 4.01 -4.32 -2.85
CA ILE A 32 3.27 -3.75 -1.74
C ILE A 32 4.14 -2.71 -1.05
N ILE A 33 3.55 -1.56 -0.72
CA ILE A 33 4.07 -0.60 0.26
C ILE A 33 3.06 -0.52 1.41
N SER A 34 3.51 -0.79 2.64
CA SER A 34 2.68 -0.67 3.83
C SER A 34 2.87 0.71 4.47
N GLN A 35 1.76 1.36 4.86
CA GLN A 35 1.80 2.61 5.61
C GLN A 35 2.48 2.43 6.98
N ASP A 36 2.41 1.24 7.57
CA ASP A 36 2.97 0.96 8.89
C ASP A 36 4.51 1.05 8.90
N ASP A 37 5.16 0.87 7.74
CA ASP A 37 6.62 1.03 7.59
C ASP A 37 7.09 2.50 7.74
N PHE A 38 6.16 3.45 7.75
CA PHE A 38 6.44 4.90 7.81
C PHE A 38 6.12 5.51 9.18
N PHE A 39 5.85 4.71 10.21
CA PHE A 39 5.66 5.25 11.56
C PHE A 39 6.94 5.92 12.06
N LYS A 40 6.76 7.07 12.72
CA LYS A 40 7.83 7.76 13.44
C LYS A 40 8.26 6.93 14.66
N PRO A 41 9.52 7.06 15.12
CA PRO A 41 9.93 6.48 16.40
C PRO A 41 9.08 7.04 17.54
N GLU A 42 8.89 6.25 18.60
CA GLU A 42 8.03 6.61 19.74
C GLU A 42 8.38 7.97 20.38
N SER A 43 9.66 8.35 20.34
CA SER A 43 10.16 9.64 20.85
C SER A 43 9.61 10.85 20.10
N GLU A 44 9.17 10.69 18.86
CA GLU A 44 8.61 11.76 18.01
C GLU A 44 7.08 11.75 17.97
N VAL A 45 6.44 10.73 18.55
CA VAL A 45 4.98 10.63 18.60
C VAL A 45 4.47 11.39 19.81
N GLU A 46 3.63 12.40 19.57
CA GLU A 46 3.01 13.21 20.61
C GLU A 46 2.11 12.38 21.54
N THR A 47 1.96 12.87 22.76
CA THR A 47 1.09 12.26 23.79
C THR A 47 -0.02 13.24 24.13
N ASP A 48 -1.26 12.76 24.21
CA ASP A 48 -2.40 13.59 24.60
C ASP A 48 -2.42 13.92 26.11
N GLU A 49 -3.34 14.79 26.51
CA GLU A 49 -3.55 15.19 27.91
C GLU A 49 -3.88 14.03 28.86
N ARG A 50 -4.29 12.88 28.30
CA ARG A 50 -4.66 11.67 29.04
C ARG A 50 -3.52 10.65 29.10
N GLY A 51 -2.36 10.96 28.50
CA GLY A 51 -1.19 10.09 28.49
C GLY A 51 -1.17 9.07 27.35
N PHE A 52 -2.05 9.15 26.35
CA PHE A 52 -2.05 8.25 25.20
C PHE A 52 -1.20 8.78 24.05
N LYS A 53 -0.37 7.90 23.47
CA LYS A 53 0.37 8.19 22.24
C LYS A 53 -0.57 8.30 21.05
N LEU A 54 -0.42 9.37 20.27
CA LEU A 54 -1.26 9.68 19.13
C LEU A 54 -0.80 8.94 17.86
N TYR A 55 -0.91 7.62 17.81
CA TYR A 55 -0.53 6.84 16.62
C TYR A 55 -1.55 6.94 15.47
N ASP A 56 -2.82 7.21 15.77
CA ASP A 56 -3.90 7.19 14.78
C ASP A 56 -4.08 8.54 14.04
N VAL A 57 -3.01 9.32 13.87
CA VAL A 57 -3.00 10.60 13.15
C VAL A 57 -1.85 10.66 12.13
N LEU A 58 -1.99 11.49 11.11
CA LEU A 58 -0.98 11.64 10.05
C LEU A 58 0.38 12.11 10.61
N ASP A 59 0.38 12.91 11.67
CA ASP A 59 1.60 13.43 12.29
C ASP A 59 2.48 12.34 12.92
N ALA A 60 1.95 11.15 13.17
CA ALA A 60 2.72 10.00 13.65
C ALA A 60 3.48 9.26 12.53
N LEU A 61 3.35 9.70 11.28
CA LEU A 61 3.89 9.03 10.09
C LEU A 61 4.80 9.99 9.29
N TYR A 62 5.86 9.45 8.69
CA TYR A 62 6.65 10.14 7.66
C TYR A 62 5.93 10.06 6.29
N MET A 63 4.76 10.70 6.19
CA MET A 63 3.89 10.63 5.00
C MET A 63 4.56 11.16 3.72
N ASP A 64 5.43 12.17 3.83
CA ASP A 64 6.20 12.68 2.69
C ASP A 64 7.18 11.63 2.13
N GLU A 65 7.85 10.88 3.01
CA GLU A 65 8.75 9.79 2.60
C GLU A 65 7.96 8.63 1.98
N MET A 66 6.72 8.39 2.43
CA MET A 66 5.81 7.44 1.81
C MET A 66 5.46 7.84 0.37
N VAL A 67 5.08 9.10 0.14
CA VAL A 67 4.80 9.63 -1.21
C VAL A 67 6.03 9.49 -2.12
N LYS A 68 7.20 9.87 -1.61
CA LYS A 68 8.47 9.73 -2.33
C LYS A 68 8.77 8.28 -2.68
N SER A 69 8.53 7.35 -1.76
CA SER A 69 8.73 5.91 -2.01
C SER A 69 7.81 5.38 -3.11
N ILE A 70 6.53 5.78 -3.11
CA ILE A 70 5.57 5.43 -4.17
C ILE A 70 6.03 6.02 -5.51
N ARG A 71 6.40 7.31 -5.56
CA ARG A 71 6.86 7.96 -6.79
C ARG A 71 8.14 7.32 -7.35
N ASN A 72 9.10 6.97 -6.48
CA ASN A 72 10.32 6.27 -6.87
C ASN A 72 10.02 4.88 -7.44
N TRP A 73 9.08 4.15 -6.84
CA TRP A 73 8.66 2.86 -7.40
C TRP A 73 8.00 3.03 -8.77
N MET A 74 7.17 4.07 -8.96
CA MET A 74 6.50 4.34 -10.24
C MET A 74 7.48 4.64 -11.39
N THR A 75 8.65 5.24 -11.10
CA THR A 75 9.66 5.54 -12.14
C THR A 75 10.51 4.33 -12.52
N SER A 76 10.74 3.40 -11.60
CA SER A 76 11.50 2.17 -11.86
C SER A 76 10.92 0.94 -11.11
N PRO A 77 9.80 0.37 -11.61
CA PRO A 77 9.19 -0.80 -10.96
C PRO A 77 10.06 -2.08 -11.02
N ALA A 78 11.00 -2.15 -11.97
CA ALA A 78 11.77 -3.36 -12.26
C ALA A 78 13.01 -3.57 -11.36
N SER A 79 13.37 -2.60 -10.52
CA SER A 79 14.57 -2.65 -9.66
C SER A 79 14.36 -3.30 -8.29
N SER A 80 13.11 -3.62 -7.89
CA SER A 80 12.79 -4.11 -6.54
C SER A 80 12.74 -5.64 -6.36
N GLY A 81 13.13 -6.41 -7.38
CA GLY A 81 13.43 -7.85 -7.24
C GLY A 81 12.23 -8.77 -7.40
N VAL A 82 12.21 -9.56 -8.48
CA VAL A 82 12.65 -10.95 -8.57
C VAL A 82 12.59 -11.27 -10.06
N VAL A 83 13.73 -11.67 -10.64
CA VAL A 83 13.75 -12.41 -11.91
C VAL A 83 13.03 -13.72 -11.61
N THR A 84 11.74 -13.75 -11.89
CA THR A 84 11.02 -15.01 -11.94
C THR A 84 11.44 -15.64 -13.25
N GLU A 85 12.15 -16.76 -13.17
CA GLU A 85 12.42 -17.63 -14.30
C GLU A 85 11.14 -17.77 -15.12
N GLU A 86 11.27 -17.51 -16.42
CA GLU A 86 10.18 -17.60 -17.38
C GLU A 86 9.42 -18.91 -17.21
N PRO A 87 8.09 -18.90 -16.97
CA PRO A 87 7.30 -20.06 -17.31
C PRO A 87 7.36 -20.15 -18.84
N GLN A 88 8.00 -21.20 -19.35
CA GLN A 88 7.92 -21.60 -20.75
C GLN A 88 6.45 -21.83 -21.13
N ILE A 89 5.75 -20.78 -21.53
CA ILE A 89 4.48 -20.88 -22.23
C ILE A 89 4.80 -20.59 -23.69
N THR A 90 5.08 -21.67 -24.42
CA THR A 90 5.03 -21.68 -25.87
C THR A 90 3.60 -21.45 -26.32
N CYS A 91 3.27 -20.20 -26.62
CA CYS A 91 2.20 -19.89 -27.56
C CYS A 91 2.55 -18.62 -28.34
N ASP A 92 3.00 -18.84 -29.58
CA ASP A 92 3.04 -17.84 -30.63
C ASP A 92 1.69 -17.10 -30.74
N ASN A 93 1.79 -15.78 -30.95
CA ASN A 93 0.73 -14.80 -31.18
C ASN A 93 0.24 -13.97 -29.98
N LEU A 94 1.08 -13.06 -29.45
CA LEU A 94 0.54 -11.85 -28.82
C LEU A 94 1.36 -10.60 -29.20
N LYS A 95 0.75 -9.81 -30.07
CA LYS A 95 1.19 -8.47 -30.47
C LYS A 95 1.36 -7.59 -29.22
N ASN A 96 2.55 -7.04 -29.00
CA ASN A 96 2.81 -5.82 -28.21
C ASN A 96 1.91 -5.63 -26.96
N THR A 97 1.94 -6.55 -26.00
CA THR A 97 1.30 -6.31 -24.70
C THR A 97 2.19 -5.39 -23.88
N ASP A 98 1.74 -4.15 -23.67
CA ASP A 98 2.33 -3.25 -22.67
C ASP A 98 2.40 -3.98 -21.33
N VAL A 99 3.62 -4.30 -20.86
CA VAL A 99 3.82 -4.85 -19.51
C VAL A 99 3.25 -3.86 -18.49
N VAL A 100 2.37 -4.37 -17.63
CA VAL A 100 1.75 -3.63 -16.52
C VAL A 100 2.45 -4.00 -15.22
N TYR A 101 2.85 -3.00 -14.46
CA TYR A 101 3.37 -3.14 -13.10
C TYR A 101 2.32 -2.64 -12.11
N ILE A 102 2.10 -3.40 -11.04
CA ILE A 102 1.05 -3.13 -10.05
C ILE A 102 1.70 -2.79 -8.71
N LEU A 103 1.32 -1.67 -8.13
CA LEU A 103 1.68 -1.30 -6.77
C LEU A 103 0.43 -1.25 -5.91
N ILE A 104 0.41 -2.08 -4.88
CA ILE A 104 -0.58 -2.01 -3.83
C ILE A 104 -0.01 -1.15 -2.71
N VAL A 105 -0.70 -0.08 -2.35
CA VAL A 105 -0.37 0.72 -1.17
C VAL A 105 -1.47 0.48 -0.15
N GLU A 106 -1.12 -0.06 1.01
CA GLU A 106 -2.08 -0.44 2.03
C GLU A 106 -1.83 0.32 3.33
N GLY A 107 -2.90 0.75 4.00
CA GLY A 107 -2.81 1.62 5.17
C GLY A 107 -4.16 2.10 5.67
N PHE A 108 -4.22 2.62 6.89
CA PHE A 108 -5.49 3.03 7.51
C PHE A 108 -5.82 4.53 7.33
N LEU A 109 -4.81 5.37 7.04
CA LEU A 109 -4.95 6.83 6.86
C LEU A 109 -4.66 7.31 5.43
N LEU A 110 -4.50 6.40 4.46
CA LEU A 110 -4.08 6.74 3.08
C LEU A 110 -4.88 7.87 2.43
N TYR A 111 -6.20 7.86 2.57
CA TYR A 111 -7.10 8.77 1.84
C TYR A 111 -7.32 10.11 2.53
N ASN A 112 -6.66 10.33 3.67
CA ASN A 112 -6.74 11.58 4.42
C ASN A 112 -5.55 12.50 4.11
N TYR A 113 -4.58 12.03 3.31
CA TYR A 113 -3.38 12.78 2.99
C TYR A 113 -3.39 13.21 1.52
N GLU A 114 -3.61 14.51 1.30
CA GLU A 114 -3.84 15.11 -0.02
C GLU A 114 -2.79 14.72 -1.08
N PRO A 115 -1.46 14.72 -0.80
CA PRO A 115 -0.45 14.37 -1.80
C PRO A 115 -0.58 12.97 -2.40
N LEU A 116 -1.26 12.04 -1.73
CA LEU A 116 -1.52 10.70 -2.26
C LEU A 116 -2.71 10.66 -3.23
N ASN A 117 -3.63 11.62 -3.16
CA ASN A 117 -4.90 11.57 -3.90
C ASN A 117 -4.73 11.53 -5.42
N GLU A 118 -3.65 12.12 -5.94
CA GLU A 118 -3.33 12.16 -7.37
C GLU A 118 -2.65 10.87 -7.88
N LEU A 119 -2.19 10.00 -6.98
CA LEU A 119 -1.42 8.80 -7.35
C LEU A 119 -2.31 7.59 -7.67
N TRP A 120 -3.56 7.59 -7.20
CA TRP A 120 -4.42 6.41 -7.25
C TRP A 120 -5.05 6.16 -8.61
N ASN A 121 -4.85 4.98 -9.17
CA ASN A 121 -5.68 4.50 -10.28
C ASN A 121 -6.96 3.82 -9.76
N ARG A 122 -6.88 3.14 -8.61
CA ARG A 122 -8.02 2.53 -7.92
C ARG A 122 -7.90 2.71 -6.41
N ARG A 123 -9.04 2.84 -5.74
CA ARG A 123 -9.15 2.97 -4.28
C ARG A 123 -10.19 1.99 -3.77
N TYR A 124 -9.81 1.19 -2.79
CA TYR A 124 -10.72 0.34 -2.02
C TYR A 124 -10.63 0.72 -0.55
N PHE A 125 -11.72 0.55 0.19
CA PHE A 125 -11.78 0.87 1.62
C PHE A 125 -12.46 -0.27 2.38
N LEU A 126 -11.71 -0.94 3.26
CA LEU A 126 -12.23 -2.04 4.07
C LEU A 126 -12.96 -1.46 5.29
N THR A 127 -14.22 -1.87 5.46
CA THR A 127 -15.07 -1.46 6.58
C THR A 127 -15.46 -2.67 7.42
N LEU A 128 -15.60 -2.44 8.73
CA LEU A 128 -16.18 -3.39 9.67
C LEU A 128 -17.05 -2.61 10.67
N PRO A 129 -18.11 -3.23 11.23
CA PRO A 129 -18.85 -2.64 12.34
C PRO A 129 -17.95 -2.40 13.55
N TYR A 130 -18.29 -1.39 14.36
CA TYR A 130 -17.54 -1.02 15.57
C TYR A 130 -17.23 -2.22 16.48
N GLU A 131 -18.24 -3.04 16.77
CA GLU A 131 -18.07 -4.20 17.66
C GLU A 131 -17.02 -5.18 17.15
N GLU A 132 -16.94 -5.39 15.84
CA GLU A 132 -15.95 -6.28 15.24
C GLU A 132 -14.56 -5.64 15.19
N CYS A 133 -14.47 -4.33 14.92
CA CYS A 133 -13.20 -3.59 15.04
C CYS A 133 -12.64 -3.71 16.45
N LYS A 134 -13.47 -3.45 17.47
CA LYS A 134 -13.09 -3.51 18.88
C LYS A 134 -12.69 -4.92 19.30
N ARG A 135 -13.41 -5.95 18.87
CA ARG A 135 -13.09 -7.35 19.19
C ARG A 135 -11.73 -7.79 18.64
N ARG A 136 -11.27 -7.19 17.53
CA ARG A 136 -9.99 -7.54 16.88
C ARG A 136 -8.80 -6.71 17.33
N ARG A 137 -9.03 -5.57 18.00
CA ARG A 137 -7.99 -4.63 18.44
C ARG A 137 -7.58 -4.95 19.87
#